data_AF-A0A9D8H5X1-F1
#
_entry.id   AF-A0A9D8H5X1-F1
#
_cell.length_a   1.000
_cell.length_b   1.000
_cell.length_c   1.000
_cell.angle_alpha   90.00
_cell.angle_beta   90.00
_cell.angle_gamma   90.00
#
_symmetry.space_group_name_H-M   'P 1'
#
loop_
_entity.id
_entity.type
_entity.pdbx_description
1 polymer ?
#
loop_
_entity_poly.entity_id
_entity_poly.type
_entity_poly.pdbx_seq_one_letter_code
_entity_poly.pdbx_strand_id
1 'polypeptide(L)' 'ELGAVARVPWPAEPFTGGSYVAPAPGEALGLAALRRRVGRVVLAGEHTDALFPGYMEGAARSGLRAAEQLLGA' A
#
# COMPACT_ATOMS: atom_id res chain seq x y z
N GLU A 1 21.49 -24.18 22.19
CA GLU A 1 21.70 -22.72 22.13
C GLU A 1 20.70 -22.13 21.15
N LEU A 2 20.03 -21.04 21.51
CA LEU A 2 19.13 -20.37 20.57
C LEU A 2 19.99 -19.58 19.58
N GLY A 3 19.84 -19.86 18.29
CA GLY A 3 20.60 -19.21 17.21
C GLY A 3 20.35 -17.71 17.12
N ALA A 4 21.17 -17.02 16.31
CA ALA A 4 21.05 -15.59 16.10
C ALA A 4 19.68 -15.19 15.52
N VAL A 5 19.10 -14.11 16.06
CA VAL A 5 17.81 -13.55 15.60
C VAL A 5 18.06 -12.30 14.77
N ALA A 6 17.52 -12.27 13.55
CA ALA A 6 17.46 -11.08 12.71
C ALA A 6 16.04 -10.51 12.71
N ARG A 7 15.90 -9.18 12.86
CA ARG A 7 14.62 -8.47 12.81
C ARG A 7 14.80 -7.11 12.13
N VAL A 8 13.74 -6.65 11.46
CA VAL A 8 13.67 -5.31 10.89
C VAL A 8 12.57 -4.52 11.62
N PRO A 9 12.90 -3.40 12.27
CA PRO A 9 11.91 -2.54 12.89
C PRO A 9 11.28 -1.63 11.83
N TRP A 10 10.31 -2.14 11.06
CA TRP A 10 9.68 -1.39 9.95
C TRP A 10 9.16 0.01 10.31
N PRO A 11 8.57 0.26 11.50
CA PRO A 11 8.18 1.62 11.89
C PRO A 11 9.36 2.61 12.04
N ALA A 12 10.56 2.10 12.32
CA ALA A 12 11.79 2.89 12.42
C ALA A 12 12.62 2.88 11.12
N GLU A 13 12.16 2.16 10.09
CA GLU A 13 12.82 2.14 8.79
C GLU A 13 12.44 3.43 8.02
N PRO A 14 13.43 4.23 7.56
CA PRO A 14 13.21 5.59 7.05
C PRO A 14 12.25 5.74 5.86
N PHE A 15 12.08 4.69 5.05
CA PHE A 15 11.27 4.72 3.83
C PHE A 15 9.92 4.02 3.98
N THR A 16 9.75 3.21 5.04
CA THR A 16 8.52 2.44 5.29
C THR A 16 7.64 3.12 6.33
N GLY A 17 8.21 3.55 7.48
CA GLY A 17 7.47 4.25 8.54
C GLY A 17 6.32 3.46 9.20
N GLY A 18 6.17 2.17 8.87
CA GLY A 18 5.06 1.31 9.28
C GLY A 18 5.22 -0.10 8.70
N SER A 19 4.24 -0.98 8.94
CA SER A 19 4.20 -2.31 8.31
C SER A 19 3.11 -2.33 7.22
N TYR A 20 2.48 -3.49 7.00
CA TYR A 20 1.29 -3.58 6.15
C TYR A 20 0.15 -2.68 6.65
N VAL A 21 -0.74 -2.31 5.74
CA VAL A 21 -1.88 -1.45 6.06
C VAL A 21 -2.76 -2.04 7.16
N ALA A 22 -3.09 -1.22 8.14
CA ALA A 22 -3.94 -1.57 9.26
C ALA A 22 -4.72 -0.34 9.73
N PRO A 23 -5.83 0.04 9.05
CA PRO A 23 -6.59 1.23 9.39
C PRO A 23 -7.29 1.07 10.75
N ALA A 24 -7.31 2.14 11.55
CA ALA A 24 -8.13 2.18 12.75
C ALA A 24 -9.64 2.24 12.39
N PRO A 25 -10.55 1.97 13.34
CA PRO A 25 -11.98 2.13 13.12
C PRO A 25 -12.33 3.51 12.55
N GLY A 26 -12.93 3.54 11.36
CA GLY A 26 -13.30 4.78 10.65
C GLY A 26 -12.30 5.28 9.61
N GLU A 27 -11.05 4.80 9.59
CA GLU A 27 -10.01 5.30 8.67
C GLU A 27 -10.03 4.64 7.28
N ALA A 28 -10.69 3.49 7.14
CA ALA A 28 -10.74 2.74 5.88
C ALA A 28 -11.31 3.54 4.70
N LEU A 29 -12.19 4.51 4.97
CA LEU A 29 -12.74 5.40 3.95
C LEU A 29 -11.68 6.33 3.35
N GLY A 30 -10.70 6.76 4.16
CA GLY A 30 -9.57 7.57 3.68
C GLY A 30 -8.71 6.81 2.68
N LEU A 31 -8.46 5.52 2.92
CA LEU A 31 -7.70 4.66 2.01
C LEU A 31 -8.40 4.48 0.65
N ALA A 32 -9.73 4.39 0.65
CA ALA A 32 -10.49 4.29 -0.60
C ALA A 32 -10.31 5.54 -1.50
N ALA A 33 -10.18 6.73 -0.90
CA ALA A 33 -9.96 7.97 -1.64
C ALA A 33 -8.61 8.01 -2.37
N LEU A 34 -7.59 7.30 -1.87
CA LEU A 34 -6.25 7.22 -2.48
C LEU A 34 -6.26 6.56 -3.85
N ARG A 35 -7.32 5.80 -4.19
CA ARG A 35 -7.49 5.15 -5.50
C ARG A 35 -7.80 6.14 -6.63
N ARG A 36 -8.22 7.35 -6.29
CA ARG A 36 -8.63 8.38 -7.24
C ARG A 36 -7.41 9.15 -7.73
N ARG A 37 -7.24 9.21 -9.05
CA ARG A 37 -6.26 10.05 -9.74
C ARG A 37 -6.49 11.55 -9.44
N VAL A 38 -5.40 12.30 -9.28
CA VAL A 38 -5.42 13.77 -9.17
C VAL A 38 -4.54 14.37 -10.26
N GLY A 39 -5.14 14.92 -11.31
CA GLY A 39 -4.39 15.51 -12.43
C GLY A 39 -3.57 14.45 -13.17
N ARG A 40 -2.24 14.48 -13.10
CA ARG A 40 -1.35 13.43 -13.66
C ARG A 40 -0.74 12.53 -12.58
N VAL A 41 -1.16 12.69 -11.33
CA VAL A 41 -0.67 11.92 -10.19
C VAL A 41 -1.66 10.80 -9.89
N VAL A 42 -1.15 9.57 -9.83
CA VAL A 42 -1.86 8.36 -9.44
C VAL A 42 -1.11 7.72 -8.28
N LEU A 43 -1.84 7.15 -7.32
CA LEU A 43 -1.23 6.39 -6.22
C LEU A 43 -1.42 4.88 -6.45
N ALA A 44 -0.34 4.15 -6.19
CA ALA A 44 -0.27 2.70 -6.20
C ALA A 44 0.37 2.22 -4.89
N GLY A 45 0.35 0.91 -4.68
CA GLY A 45 0.74 0.24 -3.44
C GLY A 45 -0.44 -0.51 -2.82
N GLU A 46 -0.13 -1.50 -1.99
CA GLU A 46 -1.15 -2.38 -1.37
C GLU A 46 -2.23 -1.60 -0.62
N HIS A 47 -1.87 -0.46 -0.02
CA HIS A 47 -2.77 0.42 0.75
C HIS A 47 -3.94 0.95 -0.10
N THR A 48 -3.79 0.89 -1.42
CA THR A 48 -4.75 1.38 -2.39
C THR A 48 -5.55 0.23 -3.04
N ASP A 49 -5.28 -1.04 -2.73
CA ASP A 49 -6.12 -2.14 -3.20
C ASP A 49 -7.34 -2.36 -2.28
N ALA A 50 -8.43 -2.89 -2.81
CA ALA A 50 -9.67 -3.11 -2.07
C ALA A 50 -9.82 -4.54 -1.56
N LEU A 51 -9.19 -5.48 -2.23
CA LEU A 51 -9.43 -6.91 -2.06
C LEU A 51 -8.27 -7.58 -1.32
N PHE A 52 -7.05 -7.08 -1.55
CA PHE A 52 -5.82 -7.63 -0.99
C PHE A 52 -4.97 -6.56 -0.28
N PRO A 53 -5.54 -5.75 0.64
CA PRO A 53 -4.76 -4.84 1.46
C PRO A 53 -3.76 -5.62 2.33
N GLY A 54 -2.52 -5.15 2.40
CA GLY A 54 -1.44 -5.79 3.16
C GLY A 54 -0.73 -6.94 2.45
N TYR A 55 -1.10 -7.27 1.21
CA TYR A 55 -0.51 -8.36 0.43
C TYR A 55 0.23 -7.87 -0.81
N MET A 56 1.18 -8.68 -1.28
CA MET A 56 1.90 -8.45 -2.55
C MET A 56 0.95 -8.37 -3.75
N GLU A 57 -0.14 -9.16 -3.75
CA GLU A 57 -1.17 -9.11 -4.79
C GLU A 57 -1.84 -7.74 -4.88
N GLY A 58 -2.13 -7.10 -3.74
CA GLY A 58 -2.67 -5.74 -3.71
C GLY A 58 -1.70 -4.74 -4.34
N ALA A 59 -0.40 -4.87 -4.07
CA ALA A 59 0.62 -4.04 -4.69
C ALA A 59 0.65 -4.24 -6.23
N ALA A 60 0.65 -5.48 -6.71
CA ALA A 60 0.65 -5.78 -8.15
C ALA A 60 -0.60 -5.23 -8.87
N ARG A 61 -1.80 -5.52 -8.33
CA ARG A 61 -3.08 -5.04 -8.88
C ARG A 61 -3.17 -3.52 -8.91
N SER A 62 -2.72 -2.85 -7.85
CA SER A 62 -2.72 -1.40 -7.79
C SER A 62 -1.81 -0.75 -8.83
N GLY A 63 -0.68 -1.39 -9.15
CA GLY A 63 0.24 -0.94 -10.20
C GLY A 63 -0.39 -1.02 -11.59
N LEU A 64 -1.08 -2.13 -11.89
CA LEU A 64 -1.83 -2.30 -13.14
C LEU A 64 -2.91 -1.22 -13.28
N ARG A 65 -3.73 -1.02 -12.24
CA ARG A 65 -4.73 0.05 -12.21
C ARG A 65 -4.12 1.43 -12.43
N ALA A 66 -3.00 1.74 -11.78
CA ALA A 66 -2.34 3.03 -11.93
C ALA A 66 -1.82 3.25 -13.36
N ALA A 67 -1.32 2.18 -14.01
CA ALA A 67 -0.92 2.23 -15.42
C ALA A 67 -2.11 2.50 -16.34
N GLU A 68 -3.24 1.80 -16.15
CA GLU A 68 -4.49 2.04 -16.89
C GLU A 68 -4.96 3.50 -16.75
N GLN A 69 -4.99 4.02 -15.52
CA GLN A 69 -5.36 5.40 -15.23
C GLN A 69 -4.46 6.44 -15.91
N LEU A 70 -3.18 6.14 -16.11
CA LEU A 70 -2.22 7.02 -16.79
C LEU A 70 -2.33 6.94 -18.31
N LEU A 71 -2.54 5.73 -18.84
CA LEU A 71 -2.71 5.48 -20.27
C LEU A 71 -4.07 5.98 -20.79
N GLY A 72 -5.04 6.22 -19.89
CA GLY A 72 -6.40 6.64 -20.26
C GLY A 72 -7.23 5.49 -20.83
N ALA A 73 -6.89 4.26 -20.42
CA ALA A 73 -7.67 3.06 -20.71
C ALA A 73 -8.93 3.00 -19.81
#